data_AF-A0AAV2I592-F1
#
_entry.id   AF-A0AAV2I592-F1
#
_cell.length_a   1.000
_cell.length_b   1.000
_cell.length_c   1.000
_cell.angle_alpha   90.00
_cell.angle_beta   90.00
_cell.angle_gamma   90.00
#
_symmetry.space_group_name_H-M   'P 1'
#
loop_
_entity.id
_entity.type
_entity.pdbx_description
1 polymer ?
#
loop_
_entity_poly.entity_id
_entity_poly.type
_entity_poly.pdbx_seq_one_letter_code
_entity_poly.pdbx_strand_id
1 'polypeptide(L)'
;MTTIKRGLRVVRGPDWKWADQDKGEGHVGTVVKISGQEGTNLPENHVSVMWDTGGKKRYKTGHENTFDLYVFDNAQCGVFHRSPCHECNSEIIKGIRWKCSVCPDINLCTRCYMNDGHDTSHSFIRLDSCRSSGQSLPARSESLDEKCQAQGTFKNATVCRTQDMNKGSNDGEKVEEGTILDVGDLLLTFRSKVIVQWSNKKVFDYPMGHDGEVNVTCITPTLWGLYYRNHLPVLGKMIMDRETPDLTILSVAGCFQGYNCQSFKEIDRHLSCIEHQLFSKEESNGPGMPSFIGYRVVRGPGWNWGDQDFGEGHLGTVIKSFCNTETQELDAVLVIWDHGMGNMYRVGDGGTLGLCVFDTAQNGVKHSAVRCSECKARPIHGIRWKCVLCKDFDLCSRCYGDDKHDVSHEFWRIETRVAKPVKVGKRSETQKVQAKGILPGATVRRGVHWQWGEVDGGDGALGVVTDVKNWTSDDGRDSGRSRIDVAWDSTGRTNACRLGHTGRVELKFIRAAPGGFYFKGHLPILGKSKEQCPALEIEDKVKCLDDAETVKKILRENYLWSDDIEKYITRIGIVESILDEVEVKVTYDEDITLTLHPAVLIKVC
;
A
#
# COMPACT_ATOMS: atom_id res chain seq x y z
N MET A 1 -25.98 10.43 -9.20
CA MET A 1 -25.53 11.69 -8.55
C MET A 1 -24.10 11.95 -8.98
N THR A 2 -23.76 13.20 -9.26
CA THR A 2 -22.39 13.62 -9.59
C THR A 2 -21.52 13.49 -8.35
N THR A 3 -20.41 12.76 -8.45
CA THR A 3 -19.50 12.51 -7.33
C THR A 3 -18.26 13.37 -7.53
N ILE A 4 -18.04 14.35 -6.66
CA ILE A 4 -16.80 15.14 -6.65
C ILE A 4 -15.80 14.44 -5.73
N LYS A 5 -14.50 14.44 -6.08
CA LYS A 5 -13.42 13.87 -5.25
C LYS A 5 -12.38 14.93 -4.87
N ARG A 6 -11.78 14.77 -3.69
CA ARG A 6 -10.62 15.58 -3.27
C ARG A 6 -9.44 15.20 -4.17
N GLY A 7 -8.59 16.18 -4.45
CA GLY A 7 -7.43 15.99 -5.30
C GLY A 7 -7.59 16.40 -6.76
N LEU A 8 -8.83 16.58 -7.23
CA LEU A 8 -9.10 17.07 -8.57
C LEU A 8 -8.31 18.37 -8.83
N ARG A 9 -7.61 18.41 -9.96
CA ARG A 9 -6.95 19.62 -10.44
C ARG A 9 -7.96 20.43 -11.25
N VAL A 10 -8.07 21.71 -10.96
CA VAL A 10 -9.13 22.58 -11.49
C VAL A 10 -8.58 23.90 -12.01
N VAL A 11 -9.34 24.53 -12.90
CA VAL A 11 -9.15 25.90 -13.38
C VAL A 11 -10.48 26.64 -13.32
N ARG A 12 -10.47 27.97 -13.44
CA ARG A 12 -11.70 28.78 -13.48
C ARG A 12 -12.67 28.30 -14.57
N GLY A 13 -13.96 28.28 -14.24
CA GLY A 13 -15.04 27.66 -15.01
C GLY A 13 -15.91 28.62 -15.81
N PRO A 14 -17.06 28.15 -16.32
CA PRO A 14 -17.95 28.93 -17.18
C PRO A 14 -18.63 30.10 -16.46
N ASP A 15 -19.01 29.92 -15.19
CA ASP A 15 -19.77 30.94 -14.43
C ASP A 15 -18.85 31.80 -13.54
N TRP A 16 -17.54 31.79 -13.82
CA TRP A 16 -16.54 32.48 -12.99
C TRP A 16 -16.77 33.99 -12.94
N LYS A 17 -16.96 34.51 -11.72
CA LYS A 17 -17.18 35.94 -11.44
C LYS A 17 -16.26 36.50 -10.35
N TRP A 18 -15.17 35.79 -10.06
CA TRP A 18 -14.35 36.02 -8.86
C TRP A 18 -13.08 36.83 -9.14
N ALA A 19 -13.08 37.66 -10.20
CA ALA A 19 -11.89 38.39 -10.68
C ALA A 19 -10.68 37.44 -10.77
N ASP A 20 -9.47 37.88 -10.40
CA ASP A 20 -8.26 37.05 -10.44
C ASP A 20 -7.91 36.44 -9.08
N GLN A 21 -8.91 35.88 -8.38
CA GLN A 21 -8.66 35.15 -7.13
C GLN A 21 -7.75 33.92 -7.29
N ASP A 22 -7.68 33.37 -8.49
CA ASP A 22 -6.77 32.30 -8.93
C ASP A 22 -5.47 32.84 -9.57
N LYS A 23 -5.27 34.17 -9.63
CA LYS A 23 -4.17 34.88 -10.32
C LYS A 23 -4.29 34.98 -11.85
N GLY A 24 -5.44 34.69 -12.43
CA GLY A 24 -5.67 34.83 -13.87
C GLY A 24 -6.01 33.49 -14.53
N GLU A 25 -6.59 33.57 -15.72
CA GLU A 25 -6.97 32.39 -16.53
C GLU A 25 -5.78 31.42 -16.69
N GLY A 26 -6.05 30.12 -16.58
CA GLY A 26 -5.06 29.07 -16.73
C GLY A 26 -4.25 28.72 -15.47
N HIS A 27 -4.42 29.44 -14.36
CA HIS A 27 -3.84 29.01 -13.09
C HIS A 27 -4.58 27.79 -12.52
N VAL A 28 -3.81 26.75 -12.18
CA VAL A 28 -4.35 25.49 -11.68
C VAL A 28 -4.49 25.53 -10.15
N GLY A 29 -5.51 24.88 -9.63
CA GLY A 29 -5.71 24.63 -8.20
C GLY A 29 -6.10 23.18 -7.90
N THR A 30 -6.19 22.84 -6.62
CA THR A 30 -6.59 21.51 -6.14
C THR A 30 -7.86 21.59 -5.30
N VAL A 31 -8.82 20.72 -5.53
CA VAL A 31 -9.98 20.55 -4.64
C VAL A 31 -9.54 19.90 -3.32
N VAL A 32 -9.63 20.64 -2.22
CA VAL A 32 -9.14 20.21 -0.88
C VAL A 32 -10.25 19.90 0.12
N LYS A 33 -11.47 20.40 -0.08
CA LYS A 33 -12.66 20.08 0.73
C LYS A 33 -13.91 20.06 -0.14
N ILE A 34 -14.88 19.22 0.22
CA ILE A 34 -16.16 19.05 -0.51
C ILE A 34 -17.31 19.16 0.50
N SER A 35 -18.43 19.75 0.10
CA SER A 35 -19.66 19.79 0.89
C SER A 35 -20.16 18.40 1.27
N GLY A 36 -20.64 18.23 2.51
CA GLY A 36 -21.23 16.98 2.98
C GLY A 36 -20.23 15.95 3.53
N GLN A 37 -18.92 16.23 3.53
CA GLN A 37 -17.94 15.41 4.23
C GLN A 37 -17.86 15.78 5.72
N GLU A 38 -17.67 14.79 6.59
CA GLU A 38 -17.48 15.00 8.03
C GLU A 38 -16.37 16.04 8.31
N GLY A 39 -16.66 16.99 9.21
CA GLY A 39 -15.71 18.06 9.56
C GLY A 39 -15.60 19.20 8.53
N THR A 40 -16.50 19.30 7.55
CA THR A 40 -16.55 20.41 6.59
C THR A 40 -17.78 21.31 6.79
N ASN A 41 -17.56 22.59 7.11
CA ASN A 41 -18.61 23.62 7.14
C ASN A 41 -18.74 24.28 5.76
N LEU A 42 -19.03 23.48 4.73
CA LEU A 42 -19.26 23.98 3.37
C LEU A 42 -20.75 23.89 3.02
N PRO A 43 -21.34 24.93 2.40
CA PRO A 43 -22.70 24.84 1.89
C PRO A 43 -22.81 23.74 0.84
N GLU A 44 -24.01 23.20 0.64
CA GLU A 44 -24.26 22.18 -0.38
C GLU A 44 -23.81 22.65 -1.77
N ASN A 45 -23.29 21.73 -2.58
CA ASN A 45 -22.79 22.01 -3.93
C ASN A 45 -21.67 23.07 -3.96
N HIS A 46 -20.79 23.05 -2.96
CA HIS A 46 -19.58 23.85 -2.92
C HIS A 46 -18.35 22.99 -2.66
N VAL A 47 -17.22 23.49 -3.14
CA VAL A 47 -15.89 22.96 -2.85
C VAL A 47 -14.99 24.05 -2.30
N SER A 48 -13.94 23.66 -1.56
CA SER A 48 -12.78 24.54 -1.34
C SER A 48 -11.66 24.14 -2.27
N VAL A 49 -11.07 25.13 -2.95
CA VAL A 49 -9.88 24.96 -3.78
C VAL A 49 -8.71 25.64 -3.10
N MET A 50 -7.56 24.96 -3.07
CA MET A 50 -6.27 25.57 -2.82
C MET A 50 -5.61 25.83 -4.17
N TRP A 51 -5.44 27.09 -4.54
CA TRP A 51 -4.74 27.45 -5.78
C TRP A 51 -3.24 27.20 -5.66
N ASP A 52 -2.60 26.83 -6.76
CA ASP A 52 -1.17 26.54 -6.78
C ASP A 52 -0.34 27.73 -6.33
N THR A 53 -0.75 28.95 -6.67
CA THR A 53 -0.12 30.22 -6.27
C THR A 53 -0.45 30.64 -4.83
N GLY A 54 -1.18 29.79 -4.10
CA GLY A 54 -1.61 30.02 -2.74
C GLY A 54 -2.99 30.65 -2.66
N GLY A 55 -3.58 30.56 -1.47
CA GLY A 55 -4.92 31.07 -1.22
C GLY A 55 -5.98 29.98 -1.35
N LYS A 56 -6.70 29.76 -0.25
CA LYS A 56 -7.83 28.84 -0.19
C LYS A 56 -9.13 29.60 -0.34
N LYS A 57 -9.93 29.24 -1.34
CA LYS A 57 -11.21 29.87 -1.64
C LYS A 57 -12.30 28.84 -1.86
N ARG A 58 -13.55 29.28 -1.81
CA ARG A 58 -14.75 28.42 -1.95
C ARG A 58 -15.46 28.76 -3.25
N TYR A 59 -15.95 27.74 -3.94
CA TYR A 59 -16.51 27.86 -5.28
C TYR A 59 -17.74 26.98 -5.43
N LYS A 60 -18.69 27.41 -6.27
CA LYS A 60 -19.95 26.72 -6.54
C LYS A 60 -19.75 25.62 -7.60
N THR A 61 -20.35 24.46 -7.34
CA THR A 61 -20.32 23.28 -8.22
C THR A 61 -21.73 22.77 -8.50
N GLY A 62 -22.68 23.70 -8.67
CA GLY A 62 -24.10 23.41 -8.90
C GLY A 62 -25.07 24.19 -8.00
N HIS A 63 -24.59 24.95 -7.02
CA HIS A 63 -25.45 25.82 -6.21
C HIS A 63 -26.10 26.89 -7.11
N GLU A 64 -27.43 27.01 -7.07
CA GLU A 64 -28.21 27.89 -7.97
C GLU A 64 -27.88 27.66 -9.46
N ASN A 65 -27.55 26.43 -9.85
CA ASN A 65 -27.17 26.07 -11.22
C ASN A 65 -25.93 26.83 -11.74
N THR A 66 -25.03 27.24 -10.84
CA THR A 66 -23.76 27.89 -11.19
C THR A 66 -22.56 26.99 -10.92
N PHE A 67 -21.60 27.02 -11.85
CA PHE A 67 -20.43 26.16 -11.91
C PHE A 67 -19.17 26.98 -12.14
N ASP A 68 -18.45 27.26 -11.07
CA ASP A 68 -17.30 28.16 -11.07
C ASP A 68 -16.01 27.51 -11.60
N LEU A 69 -15.98 26.20 -11.86
CA LEU A 69 -14.75 25.44 -12.09
C LEU A 69 -14.85 24.42 -13.22
N TYR A 70 -13.77 24.29 -13.99
CA TYR A 70 -13.51 23.13 -14.86
C TYR A 70 -12.54 22.15 -14.19
N VAL A 71 -12.64 20.87 -14.54
CA VAL A 71 -11.69 19.83 -14.16
C VAL A 71 -10.55 19.81 -15.17
N PHE A 72 -9.37 20.26 -14.75
CA PHE A 72 -8.16 20.25 -15.55
C PHE A 72 -7.55 18.84 -15.64
N ASP A 73 -7.49 18.13 -14.52
CA ASP A 73 -6.96 16.76 -14.45
C ASP A 73 -7.62 16.01 -13.28
N ASN A 74 -7.95 14.73 -13.51
CA ASN A 74 -8.57 13.84 -12.52
C ASN A 74 -7.75 12.59 -12.22
N ALA A 75 -6.56 12.47 -12.80
CA ALA A 75 -5.60 11.40 -12.50
C ALA A 75 -5.16 11.33 -11.04
N GLN A 76 -5.13 12.48 -10.36
CA GLN A 76 -4.79 12.60 -8.93
C GLN A 76 -5.82 11.91 -8.04
N CYS A 77 -7.01 11.62 -8.58
CA CYS A 77 -8.05 10.82 -7.93
C CYS A 77 -8.00 9.34 -8.31
N GLY A 78 -6.96 8.88 -9.01
CA GLY A 78 -6.77 7.48 -9.42
C GLY A 78 -7.61 7.07 -10.64
N VAL A 79 -8.12 8.02 -11.43
CA VAL A 79 -8.86 7.70 -12.65
C VAL A 79 -7.89 7.23 -13.73
N PHE A 80 -8.21 6.11 -14.38
CA PHE A 80 -7.50 5.62 -15.56
C PHE A 80 -8.42 4.84 -16.50
N HIS A 81 -7.97 4.65 -17.74
CA HIS A 81 -8.63 3.81 -18.74
C HIS A 81 -7.63 2.83 -19.34
N ARG A 82 -8.06 1.58 -19.52
CA ARG A 82 -7.34 0.54 -20.27
C ARG A 82 -7.44 0.76 -21.76
N SER A 83 -6.87 1.85 -22.21
CA SER A 83 -6.82 2.19 -23.61
C SER A 83 -5.53 2.92 -23.85
N PRO A 84 -4.77 2.52 -24.89
CA PRO A 84 -3.53 3.18 -25.19
C PRO A 84 -3.80 4.59 -25.74
N CYS A 85 -2.94 5.53 -25.37
CA CYS A 85 -2.87 6.79 -26.09
C CYS A 85 -2.07 6.57 -27.38
N HIS A 86 -2.70 6.85 -28.52
CA HIS A 86 -2.13 6.59 -29.84
C HIS A 86 -1.10 7.63 -30.30
N GLU A 87 -0.93 8.70 -29.53
CA GLU A 87 0.03 9.77 -29.83
C GLU A 87 1.32 9.64 -29.00
N CYS A 88 1.20 9.42 -27.68
CA CYS A 88 2.37 9.23 -26.81
C CYS A 88 2.72 7.77 -26.53
N ASN A 89 1.99 6.81 -27.11
CA ASN A 89 2.14 5.37 -26.91
C ASN A 89 2.04 4.90 -25.45
N SER A 90 1.42 5.71 -24.58
CA SER A 90 1.12 5.29 -23.21
C SER A 90 0.10 4.15 -23.24
N GLU A 91 0.41 3.01 -22.64
CA GLU A 91 -0.47 1.82 -22.68
C GLU A 91 -1.80 2.00 -21.95
N ILE A 92 -1.81 2.85 -20.92
CA ILE A 92 -3.02 3.29 -20.21
C ILE A 92 -3.14 4.80 -20.31
N ILE A 93 -4.38 5.28 -20.33
CA ILE A 93 -4.67 6.70 -20.19
C ILE A 93 -4.90 6.97 -18.70
N LYS A 94 -3.98 7.70 -18.07
CA LYS A 94 -4.11 8.19 -16.70
C LYS A 94 -4.93 9.49 -16.72
N GLY A 95 -6.14 9.47 -16.18
CA GLY A 95 -7.08 10.57 -16.15
C GLY A 95 -8.16 10.50 -17.25
N ILE A 96 -8.54 11.64 -17.82
CA ILE A 96 -9.60 11.74 -18.84
C ILE A 96 -9.14 11.07 -20.15
N ARG A 97 -10.02 10.25 -20.74
CA ARG A 97 -9.83 9.62 -22.05
C ARG A 97 -10.57 10.39 -23.14
N TRP A 98 -9.89 10.64 -24.25
CA TRP A 98 -10.41 11.36 -25.40
C TRP A 98 -10.45 10.40 -26.59
N LYS A 99 -11.63 9.85 -26.90
CA LYS A 99 -11.81 8.90 -28.00
C LYS A 99 -12.24 9.65 -29.27
N CYS A 100 -11.56 9.46 -30.38
CA CYS A 100 -12.00 10.04 -31.65
C CYS A 100 -13.36 9.43 -32.06
N SER A 101 -14.34 10.26 -32.45
CA SER A 101 -15.63 9.76 -32.97
C SER A 101 -15.59 9.45 -34.45
N VAL A 102 -14.55 9.88 -35.17
CA VAL A 102 -14.39 9.68 -36.61
C VAL A 102 -13.54 8.44 -36.89
N CYS A 103 -12.39 8.30 -36.22
CA CYS A 103 -11.50 7.17 -36.40
C CYS A 103 -11.86 6.03 -35.44
N PRO A 104 -11.95 4.78 -35.94
CA PRO A 104 -12.02 3.62 -35.06
C PRO A 104 -10.73 3.53 -34.23
N ASP A 105 -10.89 3.23 -32.94
CA ASP A 105 -9.82 2.92 -31.98
C ASP A 105 -8.81 4.02 -31.61
N ILE A 106 -8.87 5.21 -32.21
CA ILE A 106 -8.01 6.31 -31.78
C ILE A 106 -8.44 6.87 -30.42
N ASN A 107 -7.51 6.81 -29.47
CA ASN A 107 -7.66 7.33 -28.12
C ASN A 107 -6.46 8.19 -27.77
N LEU A 108 -6.72 9.31 -27.11
CA LEU A 108 -5.69 10.24 -26.61
C LEU A 108 -5.82 10.41 -25.10
N CYS A 109 -4.67 10.62 -24.44
CA CYS A 109 -4.64 11.17 -23.09
C CYS A 109 -4.85 12.69 -23.14
N THR A 110 -5.18 13.31 -22.00
CA THR A 110 -5.38 14.77 -21.92
C THR A 110 -4.23 15.56 -22.48
N ARG A 111 -2.98 15.19 -22.20
CA ARG A 111 -1.81 15.91 -22.71
C ARG A 111 -1.77 15.92 -24.25
N CYS A 112 -1.97 14.77 -24.87
CA CYS A 112 -1.94 14.66 -26.33
C CYS A 112 -3.15 15.33 -26.98
N TYR A 113 -4.33 15.20 -26.38
CA TYR A 113 -5.53 15.87 -26.87
C TYR A 113 -5.39 17.40 -26.87
N MET A 114 -4.86 17.96 -25.78
CA MET A 114 -4.70 19.41 -25.63
C MET A 114 -3.56 20.00 -26.48
N ASN A 115 -2.56 19.18 -26.82
CA ASN A 115 -1.45 19.53 -27.70
C ASN A 115 -1.69 19.14 -29.17
N ASP A 116 -2.95 19.11 -29.61
CA ASP A 116 -3.31 18.87 -31.02
C ASP A 116 -2.78 17.57 -31.61
N GLY A 117 -2.52 16.56 -30.76
CA GLY A 117 -2.24 15.19 -31.24
C GLY A 117 -3.46 14.64 -31.97
N HIS A 118 -3.24 13.84 -33.01
CA HIS A 118 -4.28 13.45 -33.99
C HIS A 118 -4.95 14.64 -34.72
N ASP A 119 -5.68 14.35 -35.81
CA ASP A 119 -6.39 15.35 -36.61
C ASP A 119 -7.31 16.27 -35.76
N THR A 120 -7.12 17.59 -35.87
CA THR A 120 -7.90 18.60 -35.14
C THR A 120 -9.29 18.83 -35.70
N SER A 121 -9.55 18.44 -36.95
CA SER A 121 -10.89 18.50 -37.59
C SER A 121 -11.81 17.36 -37.15
N HIS A 122 -11.28 16.33 -36.51
CA HIS A 122 -12.08 15.23 -35.99
C HIS A 122 -12.74 15.62 -34.66
N SER A 123 -14.04 15.28 -34.54
CA SER A 123 -14.74 15.32 -33.27
C SER A 123 -14.28 14.22 -32.33
N PHE A 124 -14.51 14.42 -31.02
CA PHE A 124 -14.12 13.48 -29.97
C PHE A 124 -15.25 13.24 -28.98
N ILE A 125 -15.21 12.08 -28.34
CA ILE A 125 -16.02 11.73 -27.19
C ILE A 125 -15.10 11.76 -25.96
N ARG A 126 -15.43 12.61 -24.98
CA ARG A 126 -14.72 12.71 -23.70
C ARG A 126 -15.29 11.73 -22.70
N LEU A 127 -14.43 10.92 -22.11
CA LEU A 127 -14.75 9.89 -21.13
C LEU A 127 -14.05 10.24 -19.81
N ASP A 128 -14.84 10.80 -18.89
CA ASP A 128 -14.35 11.32 -17.61
C ASP A 128 -13.97 10.23 -16.61
N SER A 129 -14.52 9.03 -16.79
CA SER A 129 -14.28 7.80 -16.01
C SER A 129 -14.51 6.58 -16.89
N CYS A 130 -14.23 5.36 -16.40
CA CYS A 130 -14.48 4.13 -17.15
C CYS A 130 -15.99 3.83 -17.31
N ARG A 131 -16.84 4.42 -16.45
CA ARG A 131 -18.31 4.28 -16.49
C ARG A 131 -19.03 5.45 -17.15
N SER A 132 -18.29 6.47 -17.61
CA SER A 132 -18.89 7.62 -18.29
C SER A 132 -19.57 7.18 -19.59
N SER A 133 -20.80 7.66 -19.84
CA SER A 133 -21.51 7.46 -21.11
C SER A 133 -20.84 8.17 -22.29
N GLY A 134 -19.83 9.01 -22.02
CA GLY A 134 -19.16 9.83 -23.01
C GLY A 134 -19.91 11.13 -23.29
N GLN A 135 -19.18 12.24 -23.37
CA GLN A 135 -19.70 13.52 -23.85
C GLN A 135 -19.12 13.82 -25.23
N SER A 136 -19.99 13.99 -26.23
CA SER A 136 -19.56 14.44 -27.55
C SER A 136 -19.04 15.87 -27.49
N LEU A 137 -17.92 16.13 -28.17
CA LEU A 137 -17.25 17.40 -28.26
C LEU A 137 -17.11 17.83 -29.72
N PRO A 138 -17.12 19.15 -30.01
CA PRO A 138 -16.84 19.67 -31.33
C PRO A 138 -15.39 19.35 -31.76
N ALA A 139 -15.12 19.58 -33.04
CA ALA A 139 -13.76 19.48 -33.56
C ALA A 139 -12.88 20.57 -32.91
N ARG A 140 -11.63 20.21 -32.58
CA ARG A 140 -10.67 21.15 -31.98
C ARG A 140 -10.34 22.34 -32.89
N SER A 141 -10.45 22.17 -34.20
CA SER A 141 -10.30 23.25 -35.19
C SER A 141 -11.39 24.32 -35.10
N GLU A 142 -12.55 24.01 -34.50
CA GLU A 142 -13.66 24.94 -34.31
C GLU A 142 -13.56 25.72 -32.99
N SER A 143 -12.60 25.37 -32.12
CA SER A 143 -12.45 25.91 -30.76
C SER A 143 -11.06 26.51 -30.51
N LEU A 144 -10.39 27.01 -31.55
CA LEU A 144 -9.02 27.53 -31.45
C LEU A 144 -8.92 28.81 -30.61
N ASP A 145 -9.96 29.63 -30.60
CA ASP A 145 -10.11 30.83 -29.78
C ASP A 145 -10.33 30.52 -28.29
N GLU A 146 -10.62 29.25 -27.96
CA GLU A 146 -10.85 28.77 -26.60
C GLU A 146 -9.59 28.21 -25.93
N LYS A 147 -8.43 28.28 -26.60
CA LYS A 147 -7.17 27.81 -26.03
C LYS A 147 -6.67 28.74 -24.93
N CYS A 148 -6.40 28.15 -23.77
CA CYS A 148 -5.85 28.84 -22.60
C CYS A 148 -4.51 28.22 -22.22
N GLN A 149 -3.56 29.04 -21.77
CA GLN A 149 -2.26 28.58 -21.31
C GLN A 149 -2.35 28.14 -19.84
N ALA A 150 -2.14 26.85 -19.57
CA ALA A 150 -2.09 26.36 -18.19
C ALA A 150 -0.74 26.70 -17.53
N GLN A 151 -0.80 27.08 -16.25
CA GLN A 151 0.37 27.41 -15.44
C GLN A 151 0.16 27.09 -13.94
N GLY A 152 1.25 26.78 -13.25
CA GLY A 152 1.20 26.36 -11.84
C GLY A 152 2.41 25.53 -11.43
N THR A 153 2.19 24.55 -10.55
CA THR A 153 3.18 23.62 -9.98
C THR A 153 3.61 22.52 -10.96
N PHE A 154 4.09 22.93 -12.12
CA PHE A 154 4.65 22.05 -13.13
C PHE A 154 6.17 21.96 -13.03
N LYS A 155 6.77 21.03 -13.77
CA LYS A 155 8.23 20.91 -13.89
C LYS A 155 8.87 22.28 -14.19
N ASN A 156 9.93 22.59 -13.46
CA ASN A 156 10.69 23.84 -13.41
C ASN A 156 10.03 25.01 -12.65
N ALA A 157 8.82 24.84 -12.07
CA ALA A 157 8.23 25.90 -11.26
C ALA A 157 9.04 26.13 -9.98
N THR A 158 9.07 27.39 -9.54
CA THR A 158 9.68 27.77 -8.26
C THR A 158 8.60 27.75 -7.18
N VAL A 159 8.89 27.10 -6.06
CA VAL A 159 7.94 26.83 -4.98
C VAL A 159 8.54 27.08 -3.60
N CYS A 160 7.67 27.27 -2.61
CA CYS A 160 7.98 27.19 -1.19
C CYS A 160 7.08 26.16 -0.50
N ARG A 161 7.32 25.87 0.78
CA ARG A 161 6.40 25.04 1.56
C ARG A 161 5.17 25.87 1.90
N THR A 162 3.98 25.28 1.76
CA THR A 162 2.70 25.99 1.97
C THR A 162 2.59 26.62 3.36
N GLN A 163 3.15 25.96 4.39
CA GLN A 163 3.14 26.45 5.77
C GLN A 163 3.97 27.72 6.01
N ASP A 164 4.95 28.01 5.13
CA ASP A 164 5.83 29.17 5.28
C ASP A 164 5.19 30.45 4.74
N MET A 165 4.06 30.36 4.01
CA MET A 165 3.33 31.51 3.47
C MET A 165 2.66 32.40 4.55
N ASN A 166 2.50 31.89 5.78
CA ASN A 166 1.94 32.66 6.90
C ASN A 166 3.01 33.39 7.74
N LYS A 167 4.31 33.20 7.48
CA LYS A 167 5.41 33.78 8.26
C LYS A 167 5.82 35.20 7.81
N GLY A 168 5.20 35.72 6.74
CA GLY A 168 5.55 37.00 6.15
C GLY A 168 4.62 38.15 6.55
N SER A 169 4.86 38.76 7.71
CA SER A 169 4.68 40.23 7.86
C SER A 169 5.47 40.89 8.98
N ASN A 170 6.06 40.13 9.93
CA ASN A 170 6.70 40.76 11.10
C ASN A 170 8.24 40.62 11.19
N ASP A 171 8.90 39.63 10.57
CA ASP A 171 10.31 39.35 10.90
C ASP A 171 11.32 39.30 9.72
N GLY A 172 10.95 39.67 8.50
CA GLY A 172 11.92 39.80 7.39
C GLY A 172 12.66 38.50 6.99
N GLU A 173 12.21 37.34 7.47
CA GLU A 173 12.81 36.04 7.16
C GLU A 173 12.50 35.63 5.71
N LYS A 174 13.53 35.37 4.90
CA LYS A 174 13.37 34.96 3.50
C LYS A 174 12.79 33.55 3.43
N VAL A 175 11.71 33.38 2.66
CA VAL A 175 11.12 32.06 2.40
C VAL A 175 12.10 31.19 1.61
N GLU A 176 12.35 29.96 2.05
CA GLU A 176 13.21 29.01 1.32
C GLU A 176 12.52 28.61 0.01
N GLU A 177 13.23 28.77 -1.12
CA GLU A 177 12.73 28.42 -2.44
C GLU A 177 13.30 27.07 -2.92
N GLY A 178 12.48 26.35 -3.69
CA GLY A 178 12.85 25.12 -4.38
C GLY A 178 12.32 25.09 -5.80
N THR A 179 12.90 24.22 -6.63
CA THR A 179 12.51 24.02 -8.02
C THR A 179 11.90 22.64 -8.21
N ILE A 180 10.74 22.56 -8.87
CA ILE A 180 10.14 21.27 -9.23
C ILE A 180 10.97 20.60 -10.32
N LEU A 181 11.55 19.43 -10.04
CA LEU A 181 12.28 18.62 -11.01
C LEU A 181 11.35 17.77 -11.87
N ASP A 182 10.28 17.23 -11.26
CA ASP A 182 9.30 16.42 -11.96
C ASP A 182 7.97 16.31 -11.20
N VAL A 183 6.94 15.85 -11.90
CA VAL A 183 5.62 15.51 -11.34
C VAL A 183 5.45 14.00 -11.45
N GLY A 184 5.18 13.33 -10.33
CA GLY A 184 5.15 11.87 -10.26
C GLY A 184 3.86 11.32 -9.68
N ASP A 185 3.81 9.99 -9.61
CA ASP A 185 2.68 9.24 -9.05
C ASP A 185 2.90 8.97 -7.56
N LEU A 186 1.83 8.91 -6.78
CA LEU A 186 1.85 8.58 -5.35
C LEU A 186 0.79 7.51 -5.06
N LEU A 187 1.23 6.31 -4.66
CA LEU A 187 0.37 5.14 -4.46
C LEU A 187 -0.42 4.79 -5.74
N LEU A 188 -1.74 4.69 -5.66
CA LEU A 188 -2.66 4.40 -6.78
C LEU A 188 -3.21 5.68 -7.45
N THR A 189 -2.60 6.84 -7.18
CA THR A 189 -3.00 8.09 -7.84
C THR A 189 -1.86 8.63 -8.69
N PHE A 190 -2.21 9.22 -9.83
CA PHE A 190 -1.23 9.62 -10.83
C PHE A 190 -1.04 11.14 -10.84
N ARG A 191 0.19 11.59 -11.12
CA ARG A 191 0.58 13.02 -11.10
C ARG A 191 0.18 13.71 -9.80
N SER A 192 0.27 12.98 -8.69
CA SER A 192 -0.24 13.32 -7.37
C SER A 192 0.86 13.65 -6.35
N LYS A 193 2.12 13.72 -6.82
CA LYS A 193 3.26 14.29 -6.09
C LYS A 193 4.12 15.17 -6.99
N VAL A 194 4.87 16.07 -6.36
CA VAL A 194 5.94 16.86 -7.00
C VAL A 194 7.28 16.55 -6.33
N ILE A 195 8.33 16.48 -7.14
CA ILE A 195 9.71 16.23 -6.72
C ILE A 195 10.42 17.58 -6.71
N VAL A 196 10.81 18.09 -5.54
CA VAL A 196 11.34 19.45 -5.37
C VAL A 196 12.79 19.39 -4.93
N GLN A 197 13.65 20.10 -5.64
CA GLN A 197 15.03 20.38 -5.23
C GLN A 197 15.12 21.74 -4.55
N TRP A 198 15.53 21.77 -3.29
CA TRP A 198 15.71 23.01 -2.52
C TRP A 198 17.07 23.65 -2.78
N SER A 199 17.21 24.92 -2.37
CA SER A 199 18.46 25.70 -2.45
C SER A 199 19.69 24.97 -1.92
N ASN A 200 19.54 24.17 -0.86
CA ASN A 200 20.57 23.33 -0.24
C ASN A 200 20.89 22.02 -1.00
N LYS A 201 20.38 21.87 -2.24
CA LYS A 201 20.49 20.69 -3.11
C LYS A 201 19.79 19.41 -2.64
N LYS A 202 19.09 19.43 -1.50
CA LYS A 202 18.27 18.28 -1.08
C LYS A 202 17.01 18.17 -1.94
N VAL A 203 16.62 16.93 -2.24
CA VAL A 203 15.44 16.61 -3.04
C VAL A 203 14.41 15.92 -2.15
N PHE A 204 13.15 16.38 -2.23
CA PHE A 204 12.04 15.77 -1.50
C PHE A 204 10.77 15.68 -2.35
N ASP A 205 9.99 14.64 -2.07
CA ASP A 205 8.68 14.42 -2.65
C ASP A 205 7.59 15.01 -1.75
N TYR A 206 6.68 15.75 -2.36
CA TYR A 206 5.53 16.39 -1.72
C TYR A 206 4.23 15.97 -2.39
N PRO A 207 3.21 15.53 -1.63
CA PRO A 207 1.87 15.32 -2.16
C PRO A 207 1.32 16.59 -2.82
N MET A 208 0.70 16.40 -3.98
CA MET A 208 0.05 17.45 -4.75
C MET A 208 -1.22 16.88 -5.39
N GLY A 209 -2.33 16.96 -4.66
CA GLY A 209 -3.61 16.40 -5.06
C GLY A 209 -3.90 14.98 -4.55
N HIS A 210 -2.95 14.26 -3.96
CA HIS A 210 -3.27 13.00 -3.28
C HIS A 210 -4.17 13.27 -2.07
N ASP A 211 -5.41 12.75 -2.06
CA ASP A 211 -6.47 13.08 -1.09
C ASP A 211 -6.64 14.60 -0.84
N GLY A 212 -6.40 15.42 -1.86
CA GLY A 212 -6.50 16.87 -1.74
C GLY A 212 -5.43 17.53 -0.85
N GLU A 213 -4.30 16.86 -0.60
CA GLU A 213 -3.13 17.47 0.02
C GLU A 213 -2.40 18.42 -0.95
N VAL A 214 -1.91 19.55 -0.45
CA VAL A 214 -1.15 20.57 -1.21
C VAL A 214 -0.03 21.12 -0.32
N ASN A 215 1.15 20.52 -0.40
CA ASN A 215 2.23 20.77 0.56
C ASN A 215 3.24 21.83 0.09
N VAL A 216 3.19 22.21 -1.19
CA VAL A 216 3.99 23.30 -1.74
C VAL A 216 3.11 24.36 -2.40
N THR A 217 3.56 25.61 -2.33
CA THR A 217 2.92 26.75 -2.98
C THR A 217 3.87 27.34 -4.01
N CYS A 218 3.33 27.68 -5.17
CA CYS A 218 4.05 28.21 -6.30
C CYS A 218 4.33 29.70 -6.15
N ILE A 219 5.61 30.05 -6.21
CA ILE A 219 6.11 31.43 -6.24
C ILE A 219 6.16 31.91 -7.69
N THR A 220 6.84 31.13 -8.54
CA THR A 220 6.94 31.42 -9.98
C THR A 220 6.40 30.22 -10.76
N PRO A 221 5.20 30.35 -11.34
CA PRO A 221 4.59 29.26 -12.08
C PRO A 221 5.37 28.98 -13.36
N THR A 222 5.41 27.71 -13.74
CA THR A 222 5.86 27.30 -15.07
C THR A 222 4.65 27.00 -15.95
N LEU A 223 4.81 27.27 -17.24
CA LEU A 223 3.82 26.95 -18.26
C LEU A 223 3.81 25.44 -18.50
N TRP A 224 2.64 24.82 -18.50
CA TRP A 224 2.50 23.40 -18.88
C TRP A 224 2.33 23.23 -20.39
N GLY A 225 1.30 23.89 -20.93
CA GLY A 225 0.83 23.74 -22.30
C GLY A 225 -0.53 24.40 -22.45
N LEU A 226 -1.01 24.50 -23.68
CA LEU A 226 -2.35 25.02 -23.95
C LEU A 226 -3.40 23.95 -23.60
N TYR A 227 -4.62 24.38 -23.31
CA TYR A 227 -5.79 23.50 -23.17
C TYR A 227 -7.04 24.17 -23.75
N TYR A 228 -7.97 23.37 -24.27
CA TYR A 228 -9.27 23.82 -24.75
C TYR A 228 -10.25 23.94 -23.57
N ARG A 229 -10.54 25.18 -23.13
CA ARG A 229 -11.29 25.40 -21.88
C ARG A 229 -12.68 24.74 -21.88
N ASN A 230 -13.46 24.86 -22.96
CA ASN A 230 -14.83 24.34 -23.00
C ASN A 230 -14.90 22.84 -23.27
N HIS A 231 -13.77 22.23 -23.63
CA HIS A 231 -13.66 20.79 -23.78
C HIS A 231 -13.45 20.09 -22.43
N LEU A 232 -13.04 20.83 -21.39
CA LEU A 232 -12.88 20.28 -20.05
C LEU A 232 -14.24 19.98 -19.37
N PRO A 233 -14.29 18.98 -18.46
CA PRO A 233 -15.48 18.73 -17.67
C PRO A 233 -15.82 19.90 -16.75
N VAL A 234 -17.10 20.28 -16.71
CA VAL A 234 -17.60 21.22 -15.71
C VAL A 234 -17.69 20.51 -14.35
N LEU A 235 -16.99 21.03 -13.34
CA LEU A 235 -17.00 20.44 -12.00
C LEU A 235 -18.41 20.52 -11.41
N GLY A 236 -18.98 19.38 -11.03
CA GLY A 236 -20.37 19.27 -10.56
C GLY A 236 -21.34 18.67 -11.58
N LYS A 237 -20.96 18.60 -12.86
CA LYS A 237 -21.70 17.88 -13.93
C LYS A 237 -21.08 16.54 -14.32
N MET A 238 -19.81 16.32 -13.96
CA MET A 238 -19.07 15.10 -14.26
C MET A 238 -19.57 13.90 -13.42
N ILE A 239 -19.67 12.73 -14.06
CA ILE A 239 -19.95 11.46 -13.37
C ILE A 239 -18.60 10.80 -13.03
N MET A 240 -18.21 10.87 -11.76
CA MET A 240 -17.11 10.05 -11.23
C MET A 240 -17.66 8.81 -10.53
N ASP A 241 -16.86 7.74 -10.55
CA ASP A 241 -17.17 6.51 -9.84
C ASP A 241 -17.30 6.79 -8.34
N ARG A 242 -18.47 6.46 -7.78
CA ARG A 242 -18.63 6.24 -6.33
C ARG A 242 -17.73 5.05 -5.99
N GLU A 243 -16.75 5.29 -5.12
CA GLU A 243 -15.84 4.29 -4.51
C GLU A 243 -15.63 2.97 -5.28
N THR A 244 -14.49 2.86 -5.97
CA THR A 244 -13.89 1.64 -6.58
C THR A 244 -14.69 0.91 -7.69
N PRO A 245 -14.02 0.32 -8.72
CA PRO A 245 -14.69 -0.20 -9.92
C PRO A 245 -15.34 -1.60 -9.76
N ASP A 246 -16.53 -1.74 -10.37
CA ASP A 246 -17.30 -2.97 -10.62
C ASP A 246 -16.48 -3.99 -11.42
N LEU A 247 -16.53 -5.28 -11.08
CA LEU A 247 -15.63 -6.32 -11.59
C LEU A 247 -16.40 -7.57 -12.08
N THR A 248 -17.48 -7.39 -12.85
CA THR A 248 -18.33 -8.51 -13.30
C THR A 248 -18.14 -8.98 -14.75
N ILE A 249 -17.05 -8.62 -15.47
CA ILE A 249 -16.82 -9.11 -16.84
C ILE A 249 -15.38 -9.62 -17.06
N LEU A 250 -15.28 -10.96 -17.13
CA LEU A 250 -14.34 -11.81 -17.88
C LEU A 250 -13.16 -12.53 -17.19
N SER A 251 -13.28 -13.84 -17.33
CA SER A 251 -12.30 -14.93 -17.35
C SER A 251 -11.43 -14.94 -18.63
N VAL A 252 -10.57 -15.98 -18.72
CA VAL A 252 -9.83 -16.49 -19.89
C VAL A 252 -8.48 -15.76 -20.14
N ALA A 253 -7.33 -16.33 -19.75
CA ALA A 253 -6.57 -17.41 -20.41
C ALA A 253 -6.27 -17.13 -21.90
N GLY A 254 -4.99 -17.10 -22.26
CA GLY A 254 -4.52 -17.16 -23.66
C GLY A 254 -4.04 -15.84 -24.27
N CYS A 255 -2.78 -15.46 -24.00
CA CYS A 255 -1.85 -14.90 -25.00
C CYS A 255 -0.54 -14.50 -24.33
N PHE A 256 0.44 -15.42 -24.25
CA PHE A 256 1.85 -15.06 -24.22
C PHE A 256 2.65 -16.16 -24.94
N GLN A 257 2.65 -16.10 -26.27
CA GLN A 257 3.73 -16.63 -27.09
C GLN A 257 4.55 -15.45 -27.63
N GLY A 258 5.84 -15.45 -27.30
CA GLY A 258 6.88 -14.63 -27.93
C GLY A 258 6.91 -13.17 -27.47
N TYR A 259 7.98 -12.76 -26.80
CA TYR A 259 9.04 -11.96 -27.42
C TYR A 259 10.18 -11.74 -26.42
N ASN A 260 11.37 -11.64 -27.01
CA ASN A 260 12.68 -11.83 -26.43
C ASN A 260 13.27 -10.50 -25.90
N CYS A 261 14.23 -10.62 -24.99
CA CYS A 261 14.96 -9.54 -24.30
C CYS A 261 15.48 -8.40 -25.19
N GLN A 262 15.47 -7.17 -24.66
CA GLN A 262 16.60 -6.20 -24.52
C GLN A 262 16.11 -4.74 -24.44
N SER A 263 15.70 -4.26 -23.25
CA SER A 263 16.08 -2.93 -22.71
C SER A 263 15.48 -2.73 -21.31
N PHE A 264 16.34 -2.44 -20.34
CA PHE A 264 16.00 -2.31 -18.92
C PHE A 264 15.33 -0.94 -18.58
N LYS A 265 14.75 -0.24 -19.57
CA LYS A 265 14.11 1.08 -19.44
C LYS A 265 12.59 1.08 -19.64
N GLU A 266 11.98 -0.09 -19.86
CA GLU A 266 10.52 -0.22 -20.05
C GLU A 266 9.79 -0.88 -18.86
N ILE A 267 10.45 -1.05 -17.72
CA ILE A 267 9.88 -1.73 -16.54
C ILE A 267 8.70 -0.92 -15.92
N ASP A 268 8.60 0.37 -16.22
CA ASP A 268 7.47 1.24 -15.83
C ASP A 268 6.16 0.94 -16.59
N ARG A 269 6.23 0.09 -17.63
CA ARG A 269 5.10 -0.20 -18.52
C ARG A 269 4.11 -1.22 -17.96
N HIS A 270 4.48 -2.01 -16.95
CA HIS A 270 3.66 -3.16 -16.50
C HIS A 270 2.75 -2.90 -15.27
N LEU A 271 2.72 -1.68 -14.72
CA LEU A 271 1.64 -1.27 -13.80
C LEU A 271 0.26 -1.26 -14.51
N SER A 272 0.27 -1.20 -15.85
CA SER A 272 -0.89 -1.07 -16.73
C SER A 272 -1.77 -2.34 -16.78
N CYS A 273 -1.20 -3.53 -16.54
CA CYS A 273 -1.95 -4.79 -16.62
C CYS A 273 -2.67 -5.17 -15.32
N ILE A 274 -2.34 -4.59 -14.17
CA ILE A 274 -2.80 -5.11 -12.86
C ILE A 274 -4.16 -4.52 -12.41
N GLU A 275 -4.53 -3.31 -12.84
CA GLU A 275 -5.71 -2.62 -12.27
C GLU A 275 -7.13 -3.12 -12.67
N HIS A 276 -7.35 -4.04 -13.63
CA HIS A 276 -8.72 -4.50 -14.04
C HIS A 276 -9.17 -5.78 -13.35
N GLN A 277 -8.31 -6.50 -12.65
CA GLN A 277 -8.71 -7.76 -12.02
C GLN A 277 -8.77 -7.68 -10.49
N LEU A 278 -8.50 -6.51 -9.88
CA LEU A 278 -8.32 -6.40 -8.43
C LEU A 278 -9.44 -5.72 -7.64
N PHE A 279 -10.50 -5.20 -8.28
CA PHE A 279 -11.37 -4.20 -7.61
C PHE A 279 -12.87 -4.52 -7.41
N SER A 280 -13.35 -5.69 -7.79
CA SER A 280 -14.43 -6.42 -7.13
C SER A 280 -14.10 -7.90 -6.99
N LYS A 281 -13.66 -8.28 -5.80
CA LYS A 281 -14.71 -8.76 -4.92
C LYS A 281 -14.69 -7.84 -3.72
N GLU A 282 -15.88 -7.61 -3.19
CA GLU A 282 -16.08 -7.04 -1.87
C GLU A 282 -15.08 -7.64 -0.88
N GLU A 283 -14.81 -6.90 0.21
CA GLU A 283 -14.06 -7.38 1.36
C GLU A 283 -14.36 -8.85 1.66
N SER A 284 -13.53 -9.77 1.19
CA SER A 284 -13.58 -11.15 1.65
C SER A 284 -12.82 -11.25 2.97
N ASN A 285 -13.12 -10.37 3.92
CA ASN A 285 -13.08 -10.73 5.33
C ASN A 285 -14.43 -11.39 5.68
N GLY A 286 -14.90 -12.30 4.82
CA GLY A 286 -15.81 -13.34 5.27
C GLY A 286 -15.14 -14.07 6.44
N PRO A 287 -15.90 -14.52 7.44
CA PRO A 287 -15.34 -15.22 8.59
C PRO A 287 -14.46 -16.38 8.11
N GLY A 288 -13.15 -16.32 8.40
CA GLY A 288 -12.18 -17.39 8.12
C GLY A 288 -11.07 -17.12 7.09
N MET A 289 -11.05 -16.00 6.35
CA MET A 289 -9.92 -15.72 5.42
C MET A 289 -8.65 -15.22 6.13
N PRO A 290 -7.43 -15.68 5.75
CA PRO A 290 -6.19 -15.20 6.32
C PRO A 290 -5.92 -13.74 5.94
N SER A 291 -5.88 -12.84 6.91
CA SER A 291 -5.49 -11.44 6.69
C SER A 291 -3.98 -11.28 6.78
N PHE A 292 -3.34 -10.83 5.70
CA PHE A 292 -1.91 -10.49 5.66
C PHE A 292 -1.64 -9.01 6.00
N ILE A 293 -2.70 -8.25 6.29
CA ILE A 293 -2.62 -6.82 6.55
C ILE A 293 -1.79 -6.57 7.81
N GLY A 294 -0.81 -5.68 7.70
CA GLY A 294 0.13 -5.34 8.76
C GLY A 294 1.43 -6.14 8.73
N TYR A 295 1.54 -7.20 7.92
CA TYR A 295 2.77 -7.97 7.80
C TYR A 295 3.93 -7.05 7.43
N ARG A 296 5.06 -7.23 8.11
CA ARG A 296 6.30 -6.55 7.78
C ARG A 296 7.05 -7.41 6.79
N VAL A 297 7.51 -6.80 5.70
CA VAL A 297 8.10 -7.51 4.57
C VAL A 297 9.45 -6.91 4.17
N VAL A 298 10.25 -7.73 3.50
CA VAL A 298 11.51 -7.36 2.83
C VAL A 298 11.52 -7.95 1.42
N ARG A 299 12.40 -7.46 0.55
CA ARG A 299 12.62 -8.10 -0.76
C ARG A 299 13.05 -9.56 -0.61
N GLY A 300 12.48 -10.42 -1.45
CA GLY A 300 12.70 -11.87 -1.51
C GLY A 300 13.64 -12.30 -2.64
N PRO A 301 13.82 -13.62 -2.84
CA PRO A 301 14.73 -14.18 -3.86
C PRO A 301 14.37 -13.82 -5.31
N GLY A 302 13.08 -13.64 -5.63
CA GLY A 302 12.59 -13.31 -6.97
C GLY A 302 12.41 -11.81 -7.20
N TRP A 303 13.01 -10.95 -6.38
CA TRP A 303 12.87 -9.50 -6.50
C TRP A 303 13.62 -8.96 -7.72
N ASN A 304 12.90 -8.27 -8.60
CA ASN A 304 13.41 -7.67 -9.83
C ASN A 304 13.04 -6.17 -9.98
N TRP A 305 12.63 -5.54 -8.87
CA TRP A 305 12.08 -4.18 -8.86
C TRP A 305 13.12 -3.10 -8.48
N GLY A 306 14.40 -3.34 -8.76
CA GLY A 306 15.49 -2.42 -8.41
C GLY A 306 15.53 -2.08 -6.92
N ASP A 307 15.76 -0.82 -6.58
CA ASP A 307 15.78 -0.34 -5.19
C ASP A 307 14.50 0.42 -4.79
N GLN A 308 13.35 -0.02 -5.33
CA GLN A 308 12.04 0.53 -4.94
C GLN A 308 11.71 0.42 -3.45
N ASP A 309 12.31 -0.53 -2.74
CA ASP A 309 12.21 -0.69 -1.29
C ASP A 309 13.30 0.07 -0.52
N PHE A 310 14.17 0.83 -1.22
CA PHE A 310 15.35 1.51 -0.68
C PHE A 310 16.58 0.61 -0.43
N GLY A 311 16.59 -0.62 -0.97
CA GLY A 311 17.75 -1.53 -0.89
C GLY A 311 17.50 -2.74 0.01
N GLU A 312 18.33 -3.79 -0.12
CA GLU A 312 18.23 -5.01 0.68
C GLU A 312 18.20 -4.73 2.19
N GLY A 313 17.26 -5.39 2.88
CA GLY A 313 17.05 -5.26 4.31
C GLY A 313 16.06 -4.17 4.72
N HIS A 314 15.62 -3.30 3.81
CA HIS A 314 14.63 -2.28 4.14
C HIS A 314 13.22 -2.88 4.31
N LEU A 315 12.57 -2.43 5.37
CA LEU A 315 11.26 -2.94 5.76
C LEU A 315 10.13 -2.20 5.05
N GLY A 316 9.07 -2.95 4.75
CA GLY A 316 7.78 -2.41 4.32
C GLY A 316 6.62 -3.04 5.09
N THR A 317 5.44 -2.44 4.94
CA THR A 317 4.19 -2.88 5.55
C THR A 317 3.20 -3.27 4.48
N VAL A 318 2.63 -4.47 4.55
CA VAL A 318 1.45 -4.84 3.76
C VAL A 318 0.25 -4.06 4.27
N ILE A 319 -0.31 -3.19 3.45
CA ILE A 319 -1.48 -2.37 3.82
C ILE A 319 -2.79 -2.91 3.24
N LYS A 320 -2.69 -3.75 2.19
CA LYS A 320 -3.81 -4.42 1.56
C LYS A 320 -3.37 -5.74 0.97
N SER A 321 -4.22 -6.76 1.07
CA SER A 321 -4.04 -8.07 0.45
C SER A 321 -5.18 -8.34 -0.53
N PHE A 322 -4.87 -9.02 -1.62
CA PHE A 322 -5.83 -9.40 -2.65
C PHE A 322 -5.74 -10.92 -2.81
N CYS A 323 -6.82 -11.61 -2.50
CA CYS A 323 -6.89 -13.07 -2.59
C CYS A 323 -7.75 -13.48 -3.78
N ASN A 324 -7.36 -14.57 -4.45
CA ASN A 324 -8.20 -15.25 -5.39
C ASN A 324 -9.41 -15.83 -4.65
N THR A 325 -10.58 -15.54 -5.15
CA THR A 325 -11.84 -15.83 -4.45
C THR A 325 -12.32 -17.27 -4.61
N GLU A 326 -11.77 -18.00 -5.58
CA GLU A 326 -12.06 -19.42 -5.80
C GLU A 326 -11.08 -20.28 -5.00
N THR A 327 -9.78 -19.99 -5.07
CA THR A 327 -8.75 -20.77 -4.38
C THR A 327 -8.47 -20.29 -2.95
N GLN A 328 -8.93 -19.09 -2.58
CA GLN A 328 -8.59 -18.40 -1.33
C GLN A 328 -7.09 -18.07 -1.17
N GLU A 329 -6.31 -18.23 -2.24
CA GLU A 329 -4.86 -17.97 -2.23
C GLU A 329 -4.56 -16.49 -2.42
N LEU A 330 -3.40 -16.04 -1.91
CA LEU A 330 -2.98 -14.64 -2.00
C LEU A 330 -2.36 -14.35 -3.38
N ASP A 331 -2.98 -13.45 -4.16
CA ASP A 331 -2.55 -13.08 -5.52
C ASP A 331 -1.64 -11.87 -5.56
N ALA A 332 -1.95 -10.87 -4.74
CA ALA A 332 -1.21 -9.60 -4.71
C ALA A 332 -1.28 -8.95 -3.34
N VAL A 333 -0.32 -8.07 -3.08
CA VAL A 333 -0.33 -7.20 -1.90
C VAL A 333 0.07 -5.78 -2.28
N LEU A 334 -0.53 -4.81 -1.60
CA LEU A 334 -0.07 -3.41 -1.61
C LEU A 334 0.86 -3.22 -0.40
N VAL A 335 2.09 -2.84 -0.66
CA VAL A 335 3.11 -2.60 0.37
C VAL A 335 3.47 -1.12 0.39
N ILE A 336 3.54 -0.54 1.58
CA ILE A 336 4.19 0.76 1.82
C ILE A 336 5.52 0.50 2.52
N TRP A 337 6.61 0.82 1.84
CA TRP A 337 7.96 0.77 2.38
C TRP A 337 8.16 1.88 3.41
N ASP A 338 9.02 1.64 4.39
CA ASP A 338 9.24 2.55 5.50
C ASP A 338 9.77 3.93 5.08
N HIS A 339 10.36 4.07 3.89
CA HIS A 339 10.77 5.37 3.35
C HIS A 339 9.61 6.17 2.72
N GLY A 340 8.43 5.56 2.62
CA GLY A 340 7.18 6.19 2.20
C GLY A 340 6.72 5.86 0.78
N MET A 341 7.51 5.14 -0.03
CA MET A 341 7.04 4.65 -1.32
C MET A 341 6.11 3.46 -1.12
N GLY A 342 4.97 3.46 -1.82
CA GLY A 342 4.11 2.28 -1.89
C GLY A 342 4.06 1.72 -3.30
N ASN A 343 3.98 0.41 -3.40
CA ASN A 343 3.78 -0.29 -4.67
C ASN A 343 3.04 -1.61 -4.44
N MET A 344 2.47 -2.16 -5.50
CA MET A 344 1.79 -3.43 -5.49
C MET A 344 2.70 -4.53 -6.03
N TYR A 345 2.68 -5.68 -5.36
CA TYR A 345 3.51 -6.83 -5.69
C TYR A 345 2.64 -8.06 -5.89
N ARG A 346 2.85 -8.76 -7.01
CA ARG A 346 2.26 -10.09 -7.25
C ARG A 346 2.96 -11.11 -6.37
N VAL A 347 2.17 -11.92 -5.67
CA VAL A 347 2.60 -12.98 -4.75
C VAL A 347 1.82 -14.27 -5.04
N GLY A 348 2.06 -15.34 -4.30
CA GLY A 348 1.39 -16.64 -4.52
C GLY A 348 2.07 -17.54 -5.54
N ASP A 349 1.44 -18.67 -5.86
CA ASP A 349 2.02 -19.74 -6.69
C ASP A 349 2.20 -19.37 -8.17
N GLY A 350 1.47 -18.36 -8.66
CA GLY A 350 1.67 -17.73 -9.97
C GLY A 350 2.43 -16.39 -9.93
N GLY A 351 2.85 -15.93 -8.73
CA GLY A 351 3.49 -14.63 -8.52
C GLY A 351 5.01 -14.68 -8.49
N THR A 352 5.65 -13.50 -8.55
CA THR A 352 7.10 -13.39 -8.32
C THR A 352 7.41 -13.71 -6.86
N LEU A 353 8.51 -14.43 -6.58
CA LEU A 353 9.01 -14.67 -5.21
C LEU A 353 9.68 -13.42 -4.61
N GLY A 354 9.09 -12.25 -4.87
CA GLY A 354 9.68 -10.94 -4.66
C GLY A 354 9.59 -10.46 -3.22
N LEU A 355 8.76 -11.05 -2.36
CA LEU A 355 8.60 -10.60 -0.97
C LEU A 355 8.75 -11.75 0.02
N CYS A 356 9.47 -11.48 1.11
CA CYS A 356 9.57 -12.36 2.27
C CYS A 356 8.91 -11.71 3.49
N VAL A 357 8.26 -12.51 4.33
CA VAL A 357 7.70 -12.00 5.60
C VAL A 357 8.81 -11.90 6.63
N PHE A 358 9.08 -10.67 7.05
CA PHE A 358 10.02 -10.37 8.11
C PHE A 358 9.39 -10.53 9.50
N ASP A 359 8.15 -10.06 9.66
CA ASP A 359 7.43 -10.12 10.94
C ASP A 359 5.90 -10.19 10.75
N THR A 360 5.25 -11.03 11.55
CA THR A 360 3.79 -11.24 11.56
C THR A 360 3.14 -10.65 12.81
N ALA A 361 3.90 -10.16 13.78
CA ALA A 361 3.37 -9.69 15.05
C ALA A 361 2.42 -8.48 14.93
N GLN A 362 2.65 -7.60 13.94
CA GLN A 362 1.85 -6.39 13.70
C GLN A 362 0.43 -6.71 13.24
N ASN A 363 0.22 -7.92 12.72
CA ASN A 363 -1.09 -8.50 12.39
C ASN A 363 -1.74 -9.23 13.59
N GLY A 364 -1.06 -9.32 14.74
CA GLY A 364 -1.59 -9.91 15.97
C GLY A 364 -1.08 -11.32 16.27
N VAL A 365 -0.25 -11.91 15.40
CA VAL A 365 0.25 -13.28 15.58
C VAL A 365 1.12 -13.39 16.85
N LYS A 366 0.79 -14.35 17.71
CA LYS A 366 1.52 -14.67 18.94
C LYS A 366 1.33 -16.13 19.38
N HIS A 367 2.38 -16.76 19.88
CA HIS A 367 2.35 -18.09 20.49
C HIS A 367 2.32 -17.95 22.02
N SER A 368 1.12 -18.01 22.62
CA SER A 368 0.88 -17.63 24.02
C SER A 368 1.54 -18.56 25.05
N ALA A 369 1.58 -19.86 24.75
CA ALA A 369 2.12 -20.88 25.65
C ALA A 369 3.66 -20.91 25.64
N VAL A 370 4.29 -20.34 24.62
CA VAL A 370 5.73 -20.52 24.35
C VAL A 370 6.53 -19.33 24.88
N ARG A 371 7.67 -19.65 25.52
CA ARG A 371 8.65 -18.69 25.98
C ARG A 371 9.92 -18.83 25.16
N CYS A 372 10.52 -17.72 24.73
CA CYS A 372 11.84 -17.78 24.11
C CYS A 372 12.90 -18.23 25.13
N SER A 373 13.65 -19.28 24.81
CA SER A 373 14.69 -19.86 25.67
C SER A 373 15.85 -18.91 25.95
N GLU A 374 16.03 -17.87 25.13
CA GLU A 374 17.12 -16.89 25.24
C GLU A 374 16.68 -15.63 25.96
N CYS A 375 15.83 -14.79 25.34
CA CYS A 375 15.40 -13.52 25.94
C CYS A 375 14.29 -13.66 26.98
N LYS A 376 13.79 -14.87 27.22
CA LYS A 376 12.71 -15.20 28.17
C LYS A 376 11.36 -14.51 27.88
N ALA A 377 11.23 -13.83 26.74
CA ALA A 377 9.98 -13.21 26.32
C ALA A 377 8.86 -14.27 26.20
N ARG A 378 7.71 -13.97 26.80
CA ARG A 378 6.47 -14.73 26.71
C ARG A 378 5.31 -13.73 26.64
N PRO A 379 4.43 -13.82 25.65
CA PRO A 379 4.42 -14.79 24.56
C PRO A 379 5.53 -14.51 23.51
N ILE A 380 5.84 -15.50 22.66
CA ILE A 380 6.60 -15.20 21.43
C ILE A 380 5.66 -14.51 20.45
N HIS A 381 5.92 -13.23 20.17
CA HIS A 381 5.19 -12.45 19.17
C HIS A 381 5.80 -12.63 17.78
N GLY A 382 4.97 -12.89 16.77
CA GLY A 382 5.39 -13.17 15.40
C GLY A 382 5.86 -14.62 15.22
N ILE A 383 6.77 -14.82 14.26
CA ILE A 383 7.30 -16.15 13.90
C ILE A 383 8.06 -16.79 15.09
N ARG A 384 7.75 -18.05 15.36
CA ARG A 384 8.43 -18.91 16.32
C ARG A 384 9.45 -19.81 15.61
N TRP A 385 10.59 -20.03 16.25
CA TRP A 385 11.67 -20.89 15.76
C TRP A 385 12.00 -21.97 16.79
N LYS A 386 11.53 -23.19 16.58
CA LYS A 386 11.79 -24.34 17.48
C LYS A 386 13.02 -25.11 16.99
N CYS A 387 13.99 -25.37 17.86
CA CYS A 387 15.16 -26.17 17.49
C CYS A 387 14.71 -27.60 17.14
N VAL A 388 15.27 -28.16 16.07
CA VAL A 388 14.97 -29.54 15.64
C VAL A 388 15.60 -30.57 16.59
N LEU A 389 16.78 -30.27 17.13
CA LEU A 389 17.60 -31.22 17.88
C LEU A 389 17.43 -31.10 19.39
N CYS A 390 17.15 -29.90 19.88
CA CYS A 390 17.07 -29.63 21.32
C CYS A 390 15.62 -29.65 21.79
N LYS A 391 15.35 -30.50 22.79
CA LYS A 391 14.07 -30.56 23.47
C LYS A 391 13.73 -29.21 24.13
N ASP A 392 12.49 -28.78 23.96
CA ASP A 392 11.90 -27.56 24.57
C ASP A 392 12.72 -26.27 24.33
N PHE A 393 13.34 -26.14 23.15
CA PHE A 393 14.18 -24.99 22.82
C PHE A 393 13.57 -24.11 21.72
N ASP A 394 13.16 -22.90 22.09
CA ASP A 394 12.41 -21.98 21.24
C ASP A 394 13.03 -20.58 21.17
N LEU A 395 13.07 -20.00 19.99
CA LEU A 395 13.54 -18.64 19.75
C LEU A 395 12.44 -17.76 19.15
N CYS A 396 12.41 -16.49 19.57
CA CYS A 396 11.72 -15.45 18.80
C CYS A 396 12.60 -14.99 17.62
N SER A 397 12.01 -14.35 16.60
CA SER A 397 12.75 -13.89 15.41
C SER A 397 13.98 -13.04 15.72
N ARG A 398 13.93 -12.20 16.76
CA ARG A 398 15.09 -11.40 17.20
C ARG A 398 16.24 -12.29 17.65
N CYS A 399 16.00 -13.21 18.59
CA CYS A 399 17.04 -14.11 19.09
C CYS A 399 17.54 -15.07 18.00
N TYR A 400 16.64 -15.52 17.13
CA TYR A 400 17.00 -16.35 15.99
C TYR A 400 17.98 -15.65 15.05
N GLY A 401 17.70 -14.40 14.68
CA GLY A 401 18.54 -13.56 13.84
C GLY A 401 19.82 -13.05 14.50
N ASP A 402 19.82 -12.88 15.82
CA ASP A 402 20.99 -12.47 16.62
C ASP A 402 21.94 -13.64 16.94
N ASP A 403 21.86 -14.75 16.19
CA ASP A 403 22.67 -15.98 16.33
C ASP A 403 22.65 -16.58 17.74
N LYS A 404 21.53 -16.43 18.46
CA LYS A 404 21.39 -17.13 19.75
C LYS A 404 21.16 -18.61 19.50
N HIS A 405 21.65 -19.46 20.41
CA HIS A 405 21.77 -20.91 20.21
C HIS A 405 22.72 -21.31 19.06
N ASP A 406 23.08 -22.60 18.99
CA ASP A 406 23.99 -23.12 17.96
C ASP A 406 23.46 -22.83 16.54
N VAL A 407 24.29 -22.18 15.73
CA VAL A 407 23.98 -21.81 14.34
C VAL A 407 24.01 -23.00 13.38
N SER A 408 24.61 -24.12 13.79
CA SER A 408 24.63 -25.39 13.06
C SER A 408 23.38 -26.26 13.30
N HIS A 409 22.55 -25.90 14.29
CA HIS A 409 21.28 -26.56 14.48
C HIS A 409 20.24 -26.07 13.47
N GLU A 410 19.46 -27.02 12.92
CA GLU A 410 18.29 -26.74 12.10
C GLU A 410 17.09 -26.35 12.98
N PHE A 411 16.13 -25.63 12.40
CA PHE A 411 14.95 -25.12 13.13
C PHE A 411 13.67 -25.40 12.37
N TRP A 412 12.58 -25.62 13.11
CA TRP A 412 11.23 -25.50 12.61
C TRP A 412 10.81 -24.03 12.67
N ARG A 413 10.50 -23.46 11.51
CA ARG A 413 9.84 -22.17 11.38
C ARG A 413 8.34 -22.35 11.49
N ILE A 414 7.72 -21.63 12.42
CA ILE A 414 6.30 -21.70 12.71
C ILE A 414 5.75 -20.27 12.63
N GLU A 415 4.99 -19.99 11.58
CA GLU A 415 4.62 -18.61 11.19
C GLU A 415 3.38 -18.08 11.91
N THR A 416 2.39 -18.96 12.11
CA THR A 416 1.12 -18.70 12.80
C THR A 416 0.72 -19.96 13.56
N ARG A 417 -0.41 -19.92 14.29
CA ARG A 417 -0.88 -21.10 15.03
C ARG A 417 -1.43 -22.24 14.17
N VAL A 418 -1.81 -21.91 12.96
CA VAL A 418 -2.48 -22.87 12.05
C VAL A 418 -1.59 -23.25 10.87
N ALA A 419 -0.42 -22.61 10.77
CA ALA A 419 0.55 -22.87 9.72
C ALA A 419 1.32 -24.16 10.02
N LYS A 420 1.43 -25.03 9.00
CA LYS A 420 2.30 -26.20 9.05
C LYS A 420 3.75 -25.77 9.30
N PRO A 421 4.43 -26.33 10.32
CA PRO A 421 5.84 -26.08 10.61
C PRO A 421 6.74 -26.41 9.41
N VAL A 422 7.71 -25.55 9.12
CA VAL A 422 8.65 -25.72 8.00
C VAL A 422 10.07 -25.86 8.53
N LYS A 423 10.71 -27.00 8.26
CA LYS A 423 12.13 -27.18 8.58
C LYS A 423 12.96 -26.24 7.70
N VAL A 424 13.77 -25.39 8.32
CA VAL A 424 14.76 -24.55 7.65
C VAL A 424 16.17 -25.08 7.92
N GLY A 425 17.07 -24.79 6.99
CA GLY A 425 18.47 -25.22 7.08
C GLY A 425 19.25 -24.55 8.22
N LYS A 426 20.56 -24.78 8.24
CA LYS A 426 21.44 -24.23 9.26
C LYS A 426 21.71 -22.76 9.02
N ARG A 427 21.72 -21.97 10.09
CA ARG A 427 22.00 -20.53 10.03
C ARG A 427 23.43 -20.25 9.55
N SER A 428 24.37 -21.14 9.82
CA SER A 428 25.76 -21.05 9.32
C SER A 428 25.89 -21.15 7.80
N GLU A 429 24.88 -21.64 7.09
CA GLU A 429 24.93 -21.95 5.65
C GLU A 429 24.09 -20.97 4.81
N THR A 430 23.54 -19.91 5.41
CA THR A 430 22.60 -18.98 4.75
C THR A 430 23.00 -17.52 4.94
N GLN A 431 22.55 -16.66 4.02
CA GLN A 431 22.89 -15.25 4.06
C GLN A 431 22.17 -14.53 5.23
N LYS A 432 22.96 -13.94 6.11
CA LYS A 432 22.51 -13.04 7.18
C LYS A 432 22.43 -11.60 6.67
N VAL A 433 21.31 -10.95 6.92
CA VAL A 433 21.00 -9.59 6.46
C VAL A 433 20.53 -8.74 7.63
N GLN A 434 20.98 -7.48 7.69
CA GLN A 434 20.52 -6.53 8.71
C GLN A 434 19.24 -5.82 8.24
N ALA A 435 18.18 -5.88 9.05
CA ALA A 435 16.97 -5.11 8.79
C ALA A 435 17.21 -3.62 9.00
N LYS A 436 16.54 -2.77 8.22
CA LYS A 436 16.65 -1.30 8.28
C LYS A 436 15.26 -0.69 8.09
N GLY A 437 14.96 0.40 8.79
CA GLY A 437 13.68 1.09 8.59
C GLY A 437 13.32 2.02 9.73
N ILE A 438 12.03 2.08 10.04
CA ILE A 438 11.47 2.83 11.18
C ILE A 438 11.68 1.97 12.44
N LEU A 439 12.85 2.14 13.04
CA LEU A 439 13.34 1.42 14.22
C LEU A 439 13.94 2.44 15.20
N PRO A 440 14.21 2.08 16.47
CA PRO A 440 14.78 3.01 17.43
C PRO A 440 16.06 3.70 16.90
N GLY A 441 16.08 5.02 16.96
CA GLY A 441 17.12 5.88 16.38
C GLY A 441 16.85 6.37 14.95
N ALA A 442 15.79 5.91 14.28
CA ALA A 442 15.43 6.38 12.94
C ALA A 442 14.93 7.81 13.00
N THR A 443 15.30 8.62 12.00
CA THR A 443 14.74 9.97 11.83
C THR A 443 13.54 9.87 10.89
N VAL A 444 12.38 10.33 11.34
CA VAL A 444 11.09 10.14 10.68
C VAL A 444 10.33 11.46 10.50
N ARG A 445 9.32 11.40 9.64
CA ARG A 445 8.26 12.41 9.46
C ARG A 445 6.90 11.71 9.39
N ARG A 446 5.81 12.49 9.44
CA ARG A 446 4.47 11.97 9.18
C ARG A 446 4.39 11.19 7.86
N GLY A 447 3.77 10.03 7.91
CA GLY A 447 3.53 9.11 6.79
C GLY A 447 2.13 9.27 6.19
N VAL A 448 1.78 8.43 5.21
CA VAL A 448 0.54 8.59 4.42
C VAL A 448 -0.74 8.36 5.21
N HIS A 449 -0.68 7.60 6.30
CA HIS A 449 -1.85 7.34 7.15
C HIS A 449 -1.91 8.22 8.41
N TRP A 450 -1.12 9.30 8.45
CA TRP A 450 -1.10 10.22 9.60
C TRP A 450 -2.48 10.83 9.87
N GLN A 451 -2.89 10.83 11.13
CA GLN A 451 -4.21 11.32 11.55
C GLN A 451 -4.17 12.26 12.77
N TRP A 452 -2.98 12.58 13.27
CA TRP A 452 -2.81 13.25 14.57
C TRP A 452 -2.73 14.77 14.48
N GLY A 453 -3.30 15.39 13.43
CA GLY A 453 -3.21 16.83 13.21
C GLY A 453 -1.75 17.31 13.15
N GLU A 454 -1.39 18.34 13.92
CA GLU A 454 -0.04 18.92 13.96
C GLU A 454 0.67 18.69 15.30
N VAL A 455 0.43 17.55 15.96
CA VAL A 455 1.14 17.20 17.21
C VAL A 455 2.66 17.04 17.02
N ASP A 456 3.08 16.76 15.79
CA ASP A 456 4.46 16.73 15.33
C ASP A 456 5.04 18.13 15.06
N GLY A 457 4.23 19.19 15.14
CA GLY A 457 4.65 20.57 14.88
C GLY A 457 4.49 21.01 13.41
N GLY A 458 3.72 20.27 12.60
CA GLY A 458 3.41 20.64 11.22
C GLY A 458 4.11 19.77 10.18
N ASP A 459 3.79 20.01 8.91
CA ASP A 459 4.34 19.21 7.82
C ASP A 459 5.86 19.42 7.66
N GLY A 460 6.59 18.33 7.44
CA GLY A 460 8.05 18.36 7.38
C GLY A 460 8.77 18.42 8.74
N ALA A 461 8.05 18.44 9.87
CA ALA A 461 8.66 18.26 11.17
C ALA A 461 9.36 16.90 11.27
N LEU A 462 10.54 16.92 11.90
CA LEU A 462 11.34 15.72 12.11
C LEU A 462 11.12 15.20 13.52
N GLY A 463 11.11 13.88 13.62
CA GLY A 463 11.13 13.18 14.90
C GLY A 463 12.15 12.06 14.88
N VAL A 464 12.52 11.61 16.08
CA VAL A 464 13.37 10.45 16.30
C VAL A 464 12.54 9.36 16.93
N VAL A 465 12.59 8.16 16.35
CA VAL A 465 11.97 6.98 16.95
C VAL A 465 12.71 6.63 18.23
N THR A 466 12.01 6.66 19.36
CA THR A 466 12.60 6.35 20.65
C THR A 466 12.37 4.90 21.04
N ASP A 467 11.24 4.31 20.67
CA ASP A 467 10.92 2.93 21.03
C ASP A 467 9.91 2.27 20.07
N VAL A 468 9.89 0.93 20.09
CA VAL A 468 8.95 0.09 19.35
C VAL A 468 8.26 -0.86 20.33
N LYS A 469 6.95 -0.68 20.49
CA LYS A 469 6.12 -1.38 21.47
C LYS A 469 4.97 -2.11 20.82
N ASN A 470 4.26 -2.90 21.62
CA ASN A 470 2.98 -3.46 21.23
C ASN A 470 1.92 -2.35 21.20
N TRP A 471 1.00 -2.44 20.24
CA TRP A 471 -0.23 -1.67 20.25
C TRP A 471 -1.29 -2.45 21.01
N THR A 472 -1.81 -1.85 22.08
CA THR A 472 -2.93 -2.39 22.86
C THR A 472 -4.16 -1.55 22.58
N SER A 473 -5.22 -2.16 22.09
CA SER A 473 -6.47 -1.46 21.77
C SER A 473 -7.61 -1.90 22.68
N ASP A 474 -8.51 -0.98 22.99
CA ASP A 474 -9.65 -1.24 23.88
C ASP A 474 -10.63 -2.27 23.31
N ASP A 475 -10.56 -2.55 22.00
CA ASP A 475 -11.35 -3.54 21.30
C ASP A 475 -10.71 -4.95 21.26
N GLY A 476 -9.60 -5.16 21.99
CA GLY A 476 -8.91 -6.45 22.11
C GLY A 476 -8.07 -6.87 20.90
N ARG A 477 -7.95 -6.03 19.86
CA ARG A 477 -7.10 -6.27 18.68
C ARG A 477 -5.64 -5.88 18.91
N ASP A 478 -5.05 -6.42 19.98
CA ASP A 478 -3.66 -6.21 20.30
C ASP A 478 -2.75 -6.69 19.17
N SER A 479 -1.76 -5.87 18.80
CA SER A 479 -0.72 -6.29 17.88
C SER A 479 0.69 -5.99 18.39
N GLY A 480 1.62 -6.87 18.09
CA GLY A 480 2.99 -6.76 18.56
C GLY A 480 3.83 -5.84 17.68
N ARG A 481 4.74 -5.08 18.30
CA ARG A 481 5.73 -4.22 17.60
C ARG A 481 5.13 -3.31 16.53
N SER A 482 3.94 -2.78 16.80
CA SER A 482 3.15 -1.98 15.85
C SER A 482 2.89 -0.56 16.36
N ARG A 483 3.32 -0.25 17.59
CA ARG A 483 3.35 1.09 18.18
C ARG A 483 4.78 1.63 18.10
N ILE A 484 4.94 2.78 17.46
CA ILE A 484 6.22 3.48 17.32
C ILE A 484 6.14 4.76 18.14
N ASP A 485 6.91 4.84 19.22
CA ASP A 485 7.02 6.07 20.00
C ASP A 485 8.05 7.00 19.33
N VAL A 486 7.65 8.23 19.05
CA VAL A 486 8.47 9.24 18.35
C VAL A 486 8.57 10.49 19.22
N ALA A 487 9.79 10.98 19.43
CA ALA A 487 10.04 12.31 20.00
C ALA A 487 10.22 13.32 18.86
N TRP A 488 9.41 14.38 18.85
CA TRP A 488 9.42 15.41 17.80
C TRP A 488 10.33 16.58 18.18
N ASP A 489 11.25 16.93 17.29
CA ASP A 489 12.29 17.94 17.54
C ASP A 489 11.69 19.34 17.75
N SER A 490 10.65 19.67 16.98
CA SER A 490 9.99 20.98 16.94
C SER A 490 9.11 21.27 18.15
N THR A 491 8.49 20.24 18.76
CA THR A 491 7.51 20.41 19.84
C THR A 491 8.00 19.88 21.19
N GLY A 492 9.05 19.06 21.20
CA GLY A 492 9.50 18.32 22.38
C GLY A 492 8.51 17.26 22.87
N ARG A 493 7.41 17.02 22.13
CA ARG A 493 6.38 16.07 22.50
C ARG A 493 6.73 14.67 22.00
N THR A 494 6.25 13.68 22.72
CA THR A 494 6.27 12.28 22.27
C THR A 494 4.90 11.87 21.75
N ASN A 495 4.84 11.21 20.60
CA ASN A 495 3.61 10.65 20.06
C ASN A 495 3.75 9.14 19.81
N ALA A 496 2.64 8.41 19.97
CA ALA A 496 2.56 6.97 19.69
C ALA A 496 1.89 6.76 18.32
N CYS A 497 2.68 6.31 17.35
CA CYS A 497 2.24 6.16 15.97
C CYS A 497 2.06 4.68 15.59
N ARG A 498 1.18 4.43 14.62
CA ARG A 498 0.90 3.08 14.09
C ARG A 498 1.81 2.75 12.91
N LEU A 499 2.40 1.56 12.98
CA LEU A 499 3.15 0.94 11.90
C LEU A 499 2.81 -0.54 11.81
N GLY A 500 1.92 -0.88 10.87
CA GLY A 500 1.42 -2.25 10.64
C GLY A 500 0.15 -2.60 11.40
N HIS A 501 -0.15 -1.99 12.56
CA HIS A 501 -1.44 -2.21 13.23
C HIS A 501 -2.58 -1.80 12.28
N THR A 502 -3.49 -2.74 11.97
CA THR A 502 -4.56 -2.58 10.97
C THR A 502 -4.09 -2.09 9.59
N GLY A 503 -2.83 -2.35 9.23
CA GLY A 503 -2.24 -1.91 7.95
C GLY A 503 -1.91 -0.42 7.90
N ARG A 504 -1.96 0.30 9.03
CA ARG A 504 -1.66 1.73 9.08
C ARG A 504 -0.16 1.98 9.07
N VAL A 505 0.25 3.03 8.36
CA VAL A 505 1.64 3.48 8.20
C VAL A 505 1.66 4.98 8.39
N GLU A 506 1.78 5.40 9.65
CA GLU A 506 1.67 6.80 10.05
C GLU A 506 3.01 7.54 10.00
N LEU A 507 4.11 6.84 9.69
CA LEU A 507 5.44 7.40 9.65
C LEU A 507 6.14 7.01 8.36
N LYS A 508 7.08 7.84 7.93
CA LYS A 508 8.09 7.50 6.93
C LYS A 508 9.46 7.99 7.39
N PHE A 509 10.52 7.22 7.15
CA PHE A 509 11.86 7.66 7.52
C PHE A 509 12.42 8.67 6.51
N ILE A 510 13.22 9.59 7.04
CA ILE A 510 14.23 10.37 6.30
C ILE A 510 15.59 9.69 6.39
N ARG A 511 15.88 9.11 7.56
CA ARG A 511 17.07 8.27 7.77
C ARG A 511 16.65 7.01 8.51
N ALA A 512 16.83 5.87 7.86
CA ALA A 512 16.57 4.57 8.45
C ALA A 512 17.54 4.30 9.61
N ALA A 513 17.06 3.61 10.64
CA ALA A 513 17.93 3.02 11.65
C ALA A 513 18.20 1.55 11.33
N PRO A 514 19.40 1.04 11.68
CA PRO A 514 19.67 -0.38 11.65
C PRO A 514 18.89 -1.11 12.74
N GLY A 515 18.43 -2.31 12.42
CA GLY A 515 17.73 -3.22 13.30
C GLY A 515 18.50 -4.48 13.60
N GLY A 516 17.76 -5.46 14.13
CA GLY A 516 18.22 -6.84 14.23
C GLY A 516 18.44 -7.48 12.86
N PHE A 517 18.91 -8.71 12.88
CA PHE A 517 19.23 -9.46 11.68
C PHE A 517 18.16 -10.49 11.34
N TYR A 518 18.18 -10.96 10.10
CA TYR A 518 17.41 -12.11 9.64
C TYR A 518 18.22 -12.94 8.66
N PHE A 519 17.77 -14.17 8.45
CA PHE A 519 18.36 -15.09 7.48
C PHE A 519 17.46 -15.18 6.27
N LYS A 520 17.88 -14.62 5.14
CA LYS A 520 17.01 -14.41 3.97
C LYS A 520 16.40 -15.71 3.47
N GLY A 521 17.22 -16.78 3.37
CA GLY A 521 16.76 -18.10 2.93
C GLY A 521 15.81 -18.80 3.91
N HIS A 522 15.69 -18.30 5.15
CA HIS A 522 14.85 -18.91 6.18
C HIS A 522 13.54 -18.16 6.38
N LEU A 523 13.39 -16.95 5.83
CA LEU A 523 12.11 -16.23 5.88
C LEU A 523 11.07 -16.90 4.98
N PRO A 524 9.79 -16.87 5.37
CA PRO A 524 8.73 -17.33 4.49
C PRO A 524 8.58 -16.40 3.30
N ILE A 525 8.27 -16.98 2.15
CA ILE A 525 7.92 -16.21 0.95
C ILE A 525 6.44 -15.86 1.09
N LEU A 526 6.12 -14.57 0.98
CA LEU A 526 4.75 -14.10 1.12
C LEU A 526 3.87 -14.70 0.01
N GLY A 527 2.71 -15.23 0.39
CA GLY A 527 1.74 -15.85 -0.51
C GLY A 527 2.02 -17.31 -0.85
N LYS A 528 3.18 -17.87 -0.50
CA LYS A 528 3.40 -19.33 -0.60
C LYS A 528 2.94 -20.02 0.68
N SER A 529 1.65 -20.31 0.80
CA SER A 529 1.19 -21.23 1.85
C SER A 529 1.40 -22.67 1.40
N LYS A 530 2.20 -23.43 2.14
CA LYS A 530 2.07 -24.89 2.16
C LYS A 530 1.03 -25.22 3.23
N GLU A 531 -0.10 -25.79 2.80
CA GLU A 531 -1.12 -26.49 3.60
C GLU A 531 -1.37 -25.92 5.01
N GLN A 532 -2.42 -25.10 5.15
CA GLN A 532 -2.94 -24.74 6.48
C GLN A 532 -3.60 -25.97 7.12
N CYS A 533 -3.29 -26.24 8.39
CA CYS A 533 -4.04 -27.25 9.14
C CYS A 533 -5.36 -26.62 9.62
N PRO A 534 -6.48 -27.37 9.65
CA PRO A 534 -7.69 -26.91 10.32
C PRO A 534 -7.36 -26.49 11.75
N ALA A 535 -7.86 -25.33 12.20
CA ALA A 535 -7.65 -24.87 13.56
C ALA A 535 -8.29 -25.86 14.54
N LEU A 536 -7.47 -26.55 15.33
CA LEU A 536 -7.93 -27.41 16.41
C LEU A 536 -8.20 -26.56 17.66
N GLU A 537 -9.22 -26.92 18.40
CA GLU A 537 -9.56 -26.35 19.71
C GLU A 537 -9.43 -27.42 20.81
N ILE A 538 -9.32 -26.98 22.07
CA ILE A 538 -9.38 -27.90 23.21
C ILE A 538 -10.78 -28.54 23.22
N GLU A 539 -10.85 -29.82 23.57
CA GLU A 539 -12.05 -30.67 23.54
C GLU A 539 -12.49 -31.13 22.15
N ASP A 540 -11.79 -30.73 21.07
CA ASP A 540 -12.08 -31.25 19.74
C ASP A 540 -11.87 -32.76 19.68
N LYS A 541 -12.84 -33.47 19.09
CA LYS A 541 -12.69 -34.87 18.72
C LYS A 541 -11.87 -34.96 17.45
N VAL A 542 -10.77 -35.71 17.50
CA VAL A 542 -9.80 -35.82 16.41
C VAL A 542 -9.45 -37.28 16.15
N LYS A 543 -9.18 -37.62 14.89
CA LYS A 543 -8.54 -38.89 14.49
C LYS A 543 -7.28 -38.59 13.71
N CYS A 544 -6.35 -39.54 13.60
CA CYS A 544 -5.22 -39.35 12.69
C CYS A 544 -5.65 -39.48 11.21
N LEU A 545 -4.82 -39.01 10.28
CA LEU A 545 -4.97 -39.26 8.84
C LEU A 545 -5.10 -40.77 8.59
N ASP A 546 -5.95 -41.14 7.62
CA ASP A 546 -6.22 -42.54 7.30
C ASP A 546 -5.00 -43.28 6.69
N ASP A 547 -4.01 -42.55 6.17
CA ASP A 547 -2.75 -43.08 5.69
C ASP A 547 -1.69 -43.14 6.81
N ALA A 548 -1.54 -44.34 7.40
CA ALA A 548 -0.60 -44.59 8.49
C ALA A 548 0.88 -44.35 8.11
N GLU A 549 1.28 -44.54 6.84
CA GLU A 549 2.65 -44.27 6.41
C GLU A 549 2.92 -42.77 6.33
N THR A 550 1.93 -41.99 5.89
CA THR A 550 2.01 -40.51 5.95
C THR A 550 2.05 -40.01 7.40
N VAL A 551 1.26 -40.58 8.31
CA VAL A 551 1.30 -40.26 9.75
C VAL A 551 2.69 -40.55 10.33
N LYS A 552 3.22 -41.77 10.10
CA LYS A 552 4.57 -42.18 10.52
C LYS A 552 5.63 -41.22 10.00
N LYS A 553 5.56 -40.87 8.71
CA LYS A 553 6.49 -39.95 8.07
C LYS A 553 6.47 -38.58 8.75
N ILE A 554 5.30 -37.97 8.89
CA ILE A 554 5.16 -36.64 9.51
C ILE A 554 5.64 -36.67 10.96
N LEU A 555 5.26 -37.68 11.75
CA LEU A 555 5.67 -37.77 13.16
C LEU A 555 7.17 -38.04 13.31
N ARG A 556 7.78 -38.88 12.46
CA ARG A 556 9.23 -39.13 12.46
C ARG A 556 10.02 -37.89 12.04
N GLU A 557 9.58 -37.21 10.99
CA GLU A 557 10.18 -35.94 10.55
C GLU A 557 10.14 -34.89 11.65
N ASN A 558 9.11 -34.89 12.50
CA ASN A 558 8.94 -33.97 13.64
C ASN A 558 9.43 -34.53 14.98
N TYR A 559 10.10 -35.70 15.03
CA TYR A 559 10.64 -36.32 16.26
C TYR A 559 9.58 -36.64 17.33
N LEU A 560 8.33 -36.85 16.93
CA LEU A 560 7.20 -37.19 17.80
C LEU A 560 6.81 -38.68 17.73
N TRP A 561 7.41 -39.45 16.82
CA TRP A 561 7.07 -40.86 16.64
C TRP A 561 7.53 -41.74 17.81
N SER A 562 6.64 -42.61 18.28
CA SER A 562 6.96 -43.82 19.06
C SER A 562 6.11 -44.99 18.56
N ASP A 563 6.59 -46.22 18.74
CA ASP A 563 5.90 -47.42 18.24
C ASP A 563 4.53 -47.64 18.92
N ASP A 564 4.30 -47.03 20.08
CA ASP A 564 3.00 -47.06 20.76
C ASP A 564 1.93 -46.24 20.05
N ILE A 565 2.31 -45.19 19.30
CA ILE A 565 1.36 -44.33 18.57
C ILE A 565 0.62 -45.11 17.48
N GLU A 566 1.24 -46.13 16.90
CA GLU A 566 0.65 -46.94 15.82
C GLU A 566 -0.70 -47.55 16.21
N LYS A 567 -0.87 -47.90 17.49
CA LYS A 567 -2.09 -48.50 18.04
C LYS A 567 -3.28 -47.52 18.11
N TYR A 568 -3.02 -46.22 17.98
CA TYR A 568 -3.99 -45.14 18.18
C TYR A 568 -4.30 -44.34 16.91
N ILE A 569 -3.60 -44.59 15.80
CA ILE A 569 -3.81 -43.89 14.51
C ILE A 569 -5.28 -43.96 14.07
N THR A 570 -5.90 -45.12 14.20
CA THR A 570 -7.30 -45.33 13.77
C THR A 570 -8.33 -44.96 14.83
N ARG A 571 -7.91 -44.53 16.02
CA ARG A 571 -8.81 -44.19 17.13
C ARG A 571 -9.17 -42.71 17.10
N ILE A 572 -10.34 -42.40 17.65
CA ILE A 572 -10.76 -41.03 17.94
C ILE A 572 -10.23 -40.69 19.33
N GLY A 573 -9.50 -39.59 19.44
CA GLY A 573 -9.07 -38.99 20.69
C GLY A 573 -9.69 -37.61 20.88
N ILE A 574 -9.46 -37.02 22.04
CA ILE A 574 -9.91 -35.68 22.41
C ILE A 574 -8.69 -34.80 22.61
N VAL A 575 -8.69 -33.60 22.03
CA VAL A 575 -7.62 -32.62 22.24
C VAL A 575 -7.64 -32.16 23.70
N GLU A 576 -6.64 -32.59 24.48
CA GLU A 576 -6.48 -32.24 25.90
C GLU A 576 -5.81 -30.88 26.05
N SER A 577 -4.72 -30.67 25.33
CA SER A 577 -4.04 -29.39 25.31
C SER A 577 -3.30 -29.18 24.00
N ILE A 578 -3.40 -27.97 23.48
CA ILE A 578 -2.60 -27.50 22.36
C ILE A 578 -1.39 -26.83 22.99
N LEU A 579 -0.30 -27.59 23.11
CA LEU A 579 0.95 -27.06 23.68
C LEU A 579 1.51 -26.01 22.73
N ASP A 580 1.51 -26.36 21.44
CA ASP A 580 1.87 -25.48 20.34
C ASP A 580 1.49 -26.08 18.97
N GLU A 581 2.07 -25.52 17.89
CA GLU A 581 1.70 -25.83 16.49
C GLU A 581 2.41 -27.06 15.91
N VAL A 582 3.35 -27.65 16.64
CA VAL A 582 3.96 -28.96 16.32
C VAL A 582 3.46 -30.04 17.27
N GLU A 583 2.95 -29.68 18.45
CA GLU A 583 2.63 -30.61 19.54
C GLU A 583 1.22 -30.36 20.10
N VAL A 584 0.31 -31.27 19.75
CA VAL A 584 -1.02 -31.37 20.33
C VAL A 584 -1.05 -32.62 21.21
N LYS A 585 -1.45 -32.45 22.47
CA LYS A 585 -1.74 -33.55 23.36
C LYS A 585 -3.17 -34.03 23.12
N VAL A 586 -3.30 -35.27 22.69
CA VAL A 586 -4.56 -35.94 22.43
C VAL A 586 -4.70 -37.09 23.42
N THR A 587 -5.77 -37.03 24.21
CA THR A 587 -6.13 -38.11 25.15
C THR A 587 -7.03 -39.10 24.44
N TYR A 588 -6.68 -40.37 24.58
CA TYR A 588 -7.45 -41.54 24.16
C TYR A 588 -8.01 -42.24 25.41
N ASP A 589 -8.71 -43.37 25.24
CA ASP A 589 -9.39 -44.13 26.32
C ASP A 589 -8.66 -44.09 27.68
N GLU A 590 -9.43 -43.86 28.76
CA GLU A 590 -9.06 -43.68 30.18
C GLU A 590 -7.53 -43.65 30.48
N ASP A 591 -6.96 -42.43 30.33
CA ASP A 591 -5.64 -41.94 30.78
C ASP A 591 -4.44 -41.98 29.81
N ILE A 592 -4.62 -42.37 28.54
CA ILE A 592 -3.50 -42.37 27.58
C ILE A 592 -3.45 -41.06 26.78
N THR A 593 -2.51 -40.18 27.13
CA THR A 593 -2.20 -38.96 26.37
C THR A 593 -1.01 -39.16 25.45
N LEU A 594 -1.22 -38.95 24.14
CA LEU A 594 -0.17 -38.92 23.13
C LEU A 594 0.11 -37.49 22.68
N THR A 595 1.37 -37.19 22.36
CA THR A 595 1.75 -35.92 21.74
C THR A 595 1.90 -36.13 20.24
N LEU A 596 1.05 -35.48 19.46
CA LEU A 596 0.94 -35.66 18.01
C LEU A 596 1.13 -34.33 17.29
N HIS A 597 1.56 -34.41 16.03
CA HIS A 597 1.63 -33.23 15.18
C HIS A 597 0.22 -32.85 14.68
N PRO A 598 -0.23 -31.60 14.77
CA PRO A 598 -1.58 -31.21 14.36
C PRO A 598 -1.88 -31.54 12.89
N ALA A 599 -0.88 -31.50 12.00
CA ALA A 599 -1.04 -31.91 10.60
C ALA A 599 -1.38 -33.40 10.39
N VAL A 600 -1.21 -34.27 11.39
CA VAL A 600 -1.68 -35.65 11.30
C VAL A 600 -3.11 -35.80 11.79
N LEU A 601 -3.75 -34.76 12.32
CA LEU A 601 -5.07 -34.82 12.95
C LEU A 601 -6.15 -34.27 12.02
N ILE A 602 -7.29 -34.96 12.00
CA ILE A 602 -8.52 -34.56 11.32
C ILE A 602 -9.60 -34.39 12.39
N LYS A 603 -10.29 -33.24 12.40
CA LYS A 603 -11.46 -32.99 13.26
C LYS A 603 -12.63 -33.89 12.83
N VAL A 604 -13.25 -34.54 13.81
CA VAL A 604 -14.42 -35.41 13.60
C VAL A 604 -15.65 -34.64 14.09
N CYS A 605 -16.58 -34.36 13.18
CA CYS A 605 -17.84 -33.68 13.48
C CYS A 605 -18.80 -34.55 14.29
#